data_AF-A0A165ZWD9-F1
#
_entry.id   AF-A0A165ZWD9-F1
#
_cell.length_a   1.000
_cell.length_b   1.000
_cell.length_c   1.000
_cell.angle_alpha   90.00
_cell.angle_beta   90.00
_cell.angle_gamma   90.00
#
_symmetry.space_group_name_H-M   'P 1'
#
loop_
_entity.id
_entity.type
_entity.pdbx_description
1 polymer ?
#
loop_
_entity_poly.entity_id
_entity_poly.type
_entity_poly.pdbx_seq_one_letter_code
_entity_poly.pdbx_strand_id
1 'polypeptide(L)'
;MLTSIEQLEALYGLPHERAVRKQIPFLNEDYQAMVRASPLVVIGSAGPDGLDSSPRGDVPGFVQVLDEHTLALPDRLGNNRIDTLRNVLHDPRVSLLFLIPGIGETLRVNGTARISADPALLERFAVNGKPARTVLLVTVEAAFFHCSKAIVRSDLWNPARHLERSALPSAGAIHKRLNGGQFDAETYDREAPARVQASLY
;
A
#
# COMPACT_ATOMS: atom_id res chain seq x y z
N MET A 1 -26.80 17.50 3.02
CA MET A 1 -25.33 17.31 3.09
C MET A 1 -24.87 17.80 4.45
N LEU A 2 -24.00 17.06 5.15
CA LEU A 2 -23.38 17.53 6.39
C LEU A 2 -22.20 18.43 6.03
N THR A 3 -22.04 19.54 6.74
CA THR A 3 -21.05 20.59 6.43
C THR A 3 -20.23 21.02 7.66
N SER A 4 -20.34 20.30 8.79
CA SER A 4 -19.64 20.61 10.04
C SER A 4 -19.35 19.34 10.85
N ILE A 5 -18.42 19.44 11.79
CA ILE A 5 -18.04 18.32 12.68
C ILE A 5 -19.19 18.06 13.67
N GLU A 6 -19.83 19.10 14.16
CA GLU A 6 -20.92 19.02 15.14
C GLU A 6 -22.14 18.28 14.56
N GLN A 7 -22.46 18.52 13.28
CA GLN A 7 -23.49 17.76 12.56
C GLN A 7 -23.14 16.28 12.42
N LEU A 8 -21.85 15.96 12.30
CA LEU A 8 -21.39 14.57 12.25
C LEU A 8 -21.50 13.93 13.63
N GLU A 9 -20.98 14.59 14.67
CA GLU A 9 -21.03 14.10 16.05
C GLU A 9 -22.46 13.93 16.58
N ALA A 10 -23.42 14.74 16.12
CA ALA A 10 -24.83 14.55 16.45
C ALA A 10 -25.43 13.23 15.91
N LEU A 11 -24.82 12.61 14.89
CA LEU A 11 -25.25 11.35 14.31
C LEU A 11 -24.53 10.13 14.89
N TYR A 12 -23.35 10.32 15.49
CA TYR A 12 -22.50 9.23 15.93
C TYR A 12 -22.28 9.28 17.44
N GLY A 13 -22.26 8.10 18.08
CA GLY A 13 -21.81 8.00 19.47
C GLY A 13 -20.30 8.17 19.60
N LEU A 14 -19.83 8.31 20.84
CA LEU A 14 -18.40 8.28 21.13
C LEU A 14 -17.79 6.91 20.79
N PRO A 15 -16.52 6.86 20.34
CA PRO A 15 -15.85 5.60 20.09
C PRO A 15 -15.76 4.77 21.37
N HIS A 16 -15.98 3.45 21.25
CA HIS A 16 -15.76 2.54 22.36
C HIS A 16 -14.30 2.58 22.81
N GLU A 17 -14.07 2.48 24.12
CA GLU A 17 -12.74 2.55 24.72
C GLU A 17 -11.72 1.59 24.09
N ARG A 18 -12.11 0.34 23.82
CA ARG A 18 -11.24 -0.64 23.12
C ARG A 18 -10.77 -0.18 21.74
N ALA A 19 -11.57 0.63 21.03
CA ALA A 19 -11.23 1.14 19.71
C ALA A 19 -10.21 2.29 19.79
N VAL A 20 -10.21 3.04 20.90
CA VAL A 20 -9.23 4.09 21.18
C VAL A 20 -7.93 3.47 21.69
N ARG A 21 -8.00 2.56 22.68
CA ARG A 21 -6.83 1.95 23.33
C ARG A 21 -5.94 1.11 22.40
N LYS A 22 -6.49 0.56 21.32
CA LYS A 22 -5.69 -0.20 20.33
C LYS A 22 -4.75 0.68 19.49
N GLN A 23 -4.94 2.01 19.51
CA GLN A 23 -4.02 2.93 18.86
C GLN A 23 -2.86 3.27 19.79
N ILE A 24 -1.66 2.94 19.35
CA ILE A 24 -0.41 3.17 20.09
C ILE A 24 0.61 3.86 19.19
N PRO A 25 1.60 4.61 19.73
CA PRO A 25 2.53 5.39 18.93
C PRO A 25 3.76 4.60 18.42
N PHE A 26 3.70 3.26 18.45
CA PHE A 26 4.79 2.36 18.08
C PHE A 26 4.25 1.01 17.59
N LEU A 27 5.12 0.14 17.11
CA LEU A 27 4.80 -1.23 16.71
C LEU A 27 5.14 -2.18 17.85
N ASN A 28 4.12 -2.61 18.59
CA ASN A 28 4.27 -3.73 19.52
C ASN A 28 4.50 -5.05 18.76
N GLU A 29 4.79 -6.13 19.49
CA GLU A 29 5.10 -7.45 18.89
C GLU A 29 4.01 -7.94 17.92
N ASP A 30 2.74 -7.73 18.25
CA ASP A 30 1.60 -8.12 17.41
C ASP A 30 1.58 -7.34 16.08
N TYR A 31 1.77 -6.03 16.13
CA TYR A 31 1.77 -5.18 14.94
C TYR A 31 2.98 -5.46 14.06
N GLN A 32 4.14 -5.73 14.66
CA GLN A 32 5.31 -6.18 13.90
C GLN A 32 5.05 -7.53 13.22
N ALA A 33 4.32 -8.46 13.87
CA ALA A 33 3.94 -9.73 13.25
C ALA A 33 3.02 -9.51 12.04
N MET A 34 2.07 -8.59 12.12
CA MET A 34 1.22 -8.23 10.98
C MET A 34 2.03 -7.61 9.84
N VAL A 35 2.99 -6.71 10.11
CA VAL A 35 3.89 -6.15 9.09
C VAL A 35 4.66 -7.26 8.38
N ARG A 36 5.29 -8.17 9.15
CA ARG A 36 6.07 -9.30 8.60
C ARG A 36 5.22 -10.26 7.76
N ALA A 37 3.97 -10.49 8.13
CA ALA A 37 3.07 -11.39 7.42
C ALA A 37 2.45 -10.78 6.14
N SER A 38 2.57 -9.47 5.93
CA SER A 38 1.86 -8.77 4.86
C SER A 38 2.64 -8.80 3.53
N PRO A 39 2.08 -9.39 2.46
CA PRO A 39 2.64 -9.29 1.11
C PRO A 39 2.21 -8.03 0.36
N LEU A 40 1.27 -7.24 0.93
CA LEU A 40 0.72 -6.05 0.29
C LEU A 40 0.56 -4.92 1.31
N VAL A 41 1.01 -3.73 0.94
CA VAL A 41 0.72 -2.48 1.65
C VAL A 41 0.21 -1.44 0.67
N VAL A 42 -0.83 -0.70 1.05
CA VAL A 42 -1.26 0.50 0.32
C VAL A 42 -0.70 1.71 1.05
N ILE A 43 0.07 2.54 0.35
CA ILE A 43 0.63 3.77 0.90
C ILE A 43 -0.15 4.98 0.39
N GLY A 44 -0.71 5.74 1.33
CA GLY A 44 -1.29 7.05 1.11
C GLY A 44 -0.26 8.16 1.33
N SER A 45 -0.24 9.16 0.46
CA SER A 45 0.61 10.36 0.58
C SER A 45 -0.12 11.60 0.05
N ALA A 46 0.35 12.79 0.41
CA ALA A 46 -0.22 14.06 -0.04
C ALA A 46 0.83 14.88 -0.80
N GLY A 47 0.43 15.56 -1.86
CA GLY A 47 1.28 16.45 -2.63
C GLY A 47 0.51 17.60 -3.26
N PRO A 48 1.18 18.45 -4.06
CA PRO A 48 0.56 19.61 -4.71
C PRO A 48 -0.65 19.27 -5.59
N ASP A 49 -0.63 18.08 -6.21
CA ASP A 49 -1.69 17.59 -7.08
C ASP A 49 -2.83 16.86 -6.34
N GLY A 50 -2.76 16.83 -4.99
CA GLY A 50 -3.76 16.20 -4.13
C GLY A 50 -3.26 14.94 -3.42
N LEU A 51 -4.16 13.98 -3.22
CA LEU A 51 -3.88 12.73 -2.49
C LEU A 51 -3.52 11.61 -3.45
N ASP A 52 -2.49 10.84 -3.11
CA ASP A 52 -2.12 9.58 -3.77
C ASP A 52 -2.40 8.41 -2.83
N SER A 53 -2.76 7.26 -3.40
CA SER A 53 -2.89 5.99 -2.70
C SER A 53 -2.48 4.88 -3.64
N SER A 54 -1.29 4.31 -3.42
CA SER A 54 -0.70 3.37 -4.37
C SER A 54 -0.30 2.06 -3.68
N PRO A 55 -0.62 0.89 -4.29
CA PRO A 55 -0.23 -0.40 -3.73
C PRO A 55 1.27 -0.65 -3.90
N ARG A 56 1.86 -1.36 -2.94
CA ARG A 56 3.21 -1.94 -2.98
C ARG A 56 3.09 -3.40 -2.56
N GLY A 57 3.58 -4.32 -3.38
CA GLY A 57 3.48 -5.75 -3.11
C GLY A 57 4.77 -6.48 -3.42
N ASP A 58 5.05 -7.50 -2.63
CA ASP A 58 6.22 -8.37 -2.72
C ASP A 58 6.00 -9.60 -1.80
N VAL A 59 7.00 -10.46 -1.64
CA VAL A 59 6.99 -11.54 -0.65
C VAL A 59 6.77 -10.97 0.77
N PRO A 60 6.02 -11.67 1.65
CA PRO A 60 5.86 -11.26 3.04
C PRO A 60 7.20 -10.94 3.71
N GLY A 61 7.24 -9.81 4.43
CA GLY A 61 8.46 -9.31 5.08
C GLY A 61 9.30 -8.34 4.25
N PHE A 62 8.84 -7.97 3.05
CA PHE A 62 9.51 -6.95 2.24
C PHE A 62 9.51 -5.55 2.86
N VAL A 63 8.52 -5.25 3.71
CA VAL A 63 8.61 -4.10 4.63
C VAL A 63 9.33 -4.60 5.89
N GLN A 64 10.54 -4.10 6.10
CA GLN A 64 11.34 -4.48 7.27
C GLN A 64 11.01 -3.55 8.45
N VAL A 65 10.79 -4.15 9.61
CA VAL A 65 10.79 -3.42 10.89
C VAL A 65 12.25 -3.22 11.30
N LEU A 66 12.71 -1.97 11.36
CA LEU A 66 14.07 -1.66 11.83
C LEU A 66 14.11 -1.58 13.36
N ASP A 67 13.06 -1.01 13.94
CA ASP A 67 12.80 -0.90 15.38
C ASP A 67 11.29 -0.65 15.60
N GLU A 68 10.87 -0.50 16.86
CA GLU A 68 9.46 -0.27 17.21
C GLU A 68 8.86 1.02 16.60
N HIS A 69 9.70 1.94 16.15
CA HIS A 69 9.30 3.23 15.60
C HIS A 69 9.67 3.43 14.13
N THR A 70 10.30 2.45 13.48
CA THR A 70 10.85 2.65 12.13
C THR A 70 10.59 1.46 11.23
N LEU A 71 9.91 1.73 10.11
CA LEU A 71 9.74 0.79 9.00
C LEU A 71 10.63 1.18 7.82
N ALA A 72 11.10 0.19 7.07
CA ALA A 72 11.82 0.37 5.82
C ALA A 72 11.04 -0.32 4.69
N LEU A 73 10.57 0.48 3.73
CA LEU A 73 9.81 0.05 2.56
C LEU A 73 10.64 0.28 1.29
N PRO A 74 11.10 -0.77 0.59
CA PRO A 74 11.86 -0.62 -0.64
C PRO A 74 10.97 -0.17 -1.81
N ASP A 75 11.52 0.68 -2.67
CA ASP A 75 10.90 1.00 -3.96
C ASP A 75 11.30 -0.07 -5.00
N ARG A 76 10.30 -0.81 -5.49
CA ARG A 76 10.47 -1.83 -6.53
C ARG A 76 10.34 -1.21 -7.92
N LEU A 77 10.84 -1.91 -8.94
CA LEU A 77 10.70 -1.47 -10.32
C LEU A 77 9.22 -1.31 -10.69
N GLY A 78 8.94 -0.24 -11.43
CA GLY A 78 7.59 0.12 -11.84
C GLY A 78 7.61 1.06 -13.03
N ASN A 79 6.56 1.87 -13.17
CA ASN A 79 6.37 2.78 -14.31
C ASN A 79 7.15 4.11 -14.22
N ASN A 80 8.01 4.27 -13.21
CA ASN A 80 8.78 5.49 -12.92
C ASN A 80 7.94 6.77 -12.69
N ARG A 81 6.62 6.65 -12.43
CA ARG A 81 5.81 7.80 -12.03
C ARG A 81 6.22 8.37 -10.67
N ILE A 82 6.74 7.54 -9.76
CA ILE A 82 7.32 7.93 -8.47
C ILE A 82 6.47 8.95 -7.67
N ASP A 83 5.14 8.92 -7.83
CA ASP A 83 4.23 9.93 -7.29
C ASP A 83 4.37 10.03 -5.76
N THR A 84 4.36 8.88 -5.07
CA THR A 84 4.60 8.82 -3.61
C THR A 84 5.95 9.42 -3.19
N LEU A 85 7.02 9.19 -3.94
CA LEU A 85 8.35 9.74 -3.60
C LEU A 85 8.37 11.27 -3.76
N ARG A 86 7.77 11.78 -4.84
CA ARG A 86 7.61 13.22 -5.07
C ARG A 86 6.77 13.87 -3.97
N ASN A 87 5.67 13.22 -3.60
CA ASN A 87 4.81 13.67 -2.50
C ASN A 87 5.58 13.73 -1.19
N VAL A 88 6.34 12.70 -0.83
CA VAL A 88 7.14 12.66 0.41
C VAL A 88 8.17 13.80 0.50
N LEU A 89 8.74 14.23 -0.63
CA LEU A 89 9.64 15.40 -0.65
C LEU A 89 8.93 16.72 -0.40
N HIS A 90 7.62 16.80 -0.65
CA HIS A 90 6.80 17.99 -0.42
C HIS A 90 6.09 17.95 0.95
N ASP A 91 5.51 16.81 1.31
CA ASP A 91 4.84 16.53 2.57
C ASP A 91 5.24 15.14 3.05
N PRO A 92 5.97 15.01 4.17
CA PRO A 92 6.49 13.73 4.61
C PRO A 92 5.40 12.81 5.17
N ARG A 93 4.17 13.29 5.40
CA ARG A 93 3.12 12.48 6.03
C ARG A 93 2.66 11.36 5.11
N VAL A 94 2.64 10.15 5.66
CA VAL A 94 2.20 8.93 4.98
C VAL A 94 1.26 8.10 5.85
N SER A 95 0.42 7.30 5.19
CA SER A 95 -0.43 6.29 5.84
C SER A 95 -0.26 4.96 5.12
N LEU A 96 0.18 3.92 5.83
CA LEU A 96 0.35 2.57 5.31
C LEU A 96 -0.81 1.70 5.80
N LEU A 97 -1.47 1.00 4.89
CA LEU A 97 -2.48 -0.01 5.19
C LEU A 97 -1.99 -1.38 4.71
N PHE A 98 -1.65 -2.23 5.66
CA PHE A 98 -1.16 -3.59 5.44
C PHE A 98 -2.32 -4.57 5.30
N LEU A 99 -2.27 -5.39 4.25
CA LEU A 99 -3.25 -6.44 3.97
C LEU A 99 -2.58 -7.81 3.95
N ILE A 100 -3.24 -8.77 4.59
CA ILE A 100 -2.78 -10.16 4.67
C ILE A 100 -3.88 -11.05 4.06
N PRO A 101 -3.64 -11.66 2.88
CA PRO A 101 -4.62 -12.54 2.26
C PRO A 101 -5.10 -13.64 3.22
N GLY A 102 -6.42 -13.82 3.32
CA GLY A 102 -7.04 -14.80 4.22
C GLY A 102 -7.25 -14.31 5.66
N ILE A 103 -6.67 -13.17 6.06
CA ILE A 103 -6.89 -12.55 7.38
C ILE A 103 -7.85 -11.37 7.22
N GLY A 104 -8.82 -11.28 8.13
CA GLY A 104 -9.85 -10.24 8.07
C GLY A 104 -9.35 -8.88 8.56
N GLU A 105 -8.50 -8.87 9.58
CA GLU A 105 -7.91 -7.67 10.17
C GLU A 105 -6.83 -7.08 9.25
N THR A 106 -6.73 -5.75 9.24
CA THR A 106 -5.65 -5.01 8.56
C THR A 106 -4.88 -4.17 9.57
N LEU A 107 -3.61 -3.87 9.32
CA LEU A 107 -2.84 -2.95 10.16
C LEU A 107 -2.72 -1.59 9.46
N ARG A 108 -3.04 -0.50 10.16
CA ARG A 108 -2.74 0.86 9.72
C ARG A 108 -1.56 1.41 10.51
N VAL A 109 -0.63 2.03 9.80
CA VAL A 109 0.50 2.78 10.35
C VAL A 109 0.50 4.17 9.74
N ASN A 110 0.33 5.19 10.58
CA ASN A 110 0.48 6.58 10.20
C ASN A 110 1.83 7.10 10.70
N GLY A 111 2.43 7.99 9.93
CA GLY A 111 3.65 8.65 10.35
C GLY A 111 4.25 9.52 9.27
N THR A 112 5.57 9.69 9.33
CA THR A 112 6.34 10.49 8.39
C THR A 112 7.39 9.65 7.67
N ALA A 113 7.62 9.91 6.39
CA ALA A 113 8.58 9.20 5.58
C ALA A 113 9.75 10.09 5.14
N ARG A 114 10.92 9.48 4.99
CA ARG A 114 12.08 10.05 4.31
C ARG A 114 12.64 9.05 3.31
N ILE A 115 13.26 9.55 2.26
CA ILE A 115 13.84 8.72 1.19
C ILE A 115 15.32 8.50 1.48
N SER A 116 15.75 7.25 1.51
CA SER A 116 17.15 6.88 1.60
C SER A 116 17.63 6.27 0.28
N ALA A 117 18.82 6.70 -0.13
CA ALA A 117 19.61 6.08 -1.20
C ALA A 117 20.95 5.54 -0.66
N ASP A 118 21.04 5.27 0.65
CA ASP A 118 22.23 4.70 1.29
C ASP A 118 22.50 3.29 0.74
N PRO A 119 23.66 3.05 0.10
CA PRO A 119 23.99 1.76 -0.51
C PRO A 119 23.82 0.56 0.45
N ALA A 120 24.19 0.70 1.72
CA ALA A 120 24.09 -0.40 2.68
C ALA A 120 22.63 -0.77 2.96
N LEU A 121 21.74 0.22 2.98
CA LEU A 121 20.31 -0.02 3.16
C LEU A 121 19.67 -0.57 1.87
N LEU A 122 20.07 -0.08 0.70
CA LEU A 122 19.55 -0.56 -0.58
C LEU A 122 19.88 -2.04 -0.81
N GLU A 123 21.09 -2.46 -0.41
CA GLU A 123 21.57 -3.84 -0.56
C GLU A 123 20.79 -4.83 0.32
N ARG A 124 20.29 -4.39 1.48
CA ARG A 124 19.41 -5.21 2.34
C ARG A 124 18.11 -5.64 1.67
N PHE A 125 17.71 -4.95 0.60
CA PHE A 125 16.51 -5.24 -0.19
C PHE A 125 16.85 -5.78 -1.58
N ALA A 126 18.09 -6.23 -1.80
CA ALA A 126 18.49 -6.77 -3.08
C ALA A 126 17.66 -8.01 -3.47
N VAL A 127 17.25 -8.07 -4.74
CA VAL A 127 16.60 -9.24 -5.32
C VAL A 127 17.37 -9.63 -6.57
N ASN A 128 17.71 -10.91 -6.70
CA ASN A 128 18.55 -11.41 -7.80
C ASN A 128 19.86 -10.62 -7.98
N GLY A 129 20.47 -10.20 -6.88
CA GLY A 129 21.71 -9.41 -6.88
C GLY A 129 21.56 -7.96 -7.33
N LYS A 130 20.33 -7.44 -7.46
CA LYS A 130 20.07 -6.03 -7.77
C LYS A 130 19.52 -5.30 -6.53
N PRO A 131 20.19 -4.25 -6.03
CA PRO A 131 19.69 -3.47 -4.91
C PRO A 131 18.41 -2.70 -5.26
N ALA A 132 17.64 -2.32 -4.23
CA ALA A 132 16.55 -1.36 -4.41
C ALA A 132 17.09 -0.01 -4.90
N ARG A 133 16.26 0.80 -5.58
CA ARG A 133 16.68 2.16 -6.02
C ARG A 133 16.66 3.16 -4.88
N THR A 134 15.62 3.08 -4.06
CA THR A 134 15.45 3.88 -2.84
C THR A 134 14.72 3.06 -1.80
N VAL A 135 14.82 3.47 -0.54
CA VAL A 135 14.04 2.93 0.58
C VAL A 135 13.34 4.07 1.29
N LEU A 136 12.03 3.98 1.45
CA LEU A 136 11.28 4.86 2.33
C LEU A 136 11.46 4.39 3.78
N LEU A 137 12.05 5.25 4.59
CA LEU A 137 12.12 5.09 6.04
C LEU A 137 10.93 5.81 6.65
N VAL A 138 10.00 5.05 7.22
CA VAL A 138 8.76 5.56 7.82
C VAL A 138 8.93 5.56 9.34
N THR A 139 8.89 6.75 9.93
CA THR A 139 8.81 6.94 11.38
C THR A 139 7.35 6.78 11.80
N VAL A 140 7.09 5.85 12.72
CA VAL A 140 5.75 5.50 13.21
C VAL A 140 5.29 6.53 14.24
N GLU A 141 4.11 7.13 14.01
CA GLU A 141 3.47 8.05 14.94
C GLU A 141 2.18 7.47 15.52
N ALA A 142 1.50 6.59 14.77
CA ALA A 142 0.36 5.83 15.26
C ALA A 142 0.21 4.51 14.50
N ALA A 143 0.07 3.41 15.23
CA ALA A 143 -0.23 2.09 14.70
C ALA A 143 -1.49 1.53 15.36
N PHE A 144 -2.36 0.92 14.55
CA PHE A 144 -3.52 0.17 15.03
C PHE A 144 -4.10 -0.75 13.98
N PHE A 145 -4.68 -1.86 14.40
CA PHE A 145 -5.41 -2.74 13.49
C PHE A 145 -6.85 -2.26 13.25
N HIS A 146 -7.40 -2.51 12.07
CA HIS A 146 -8.83 -2.42 11.79
C HIS A 146 -9.49 -3.80 11.96
N CYS A 147 -10.73 -3.81 12.45
CA CYS A 147 -11.49 -5.06 12.59
C CYS A 147 -11.87 -5.64 11.22
N SER A 148 -12.10 -6.94 11.17
CA SER A 148 -12.42 -7.72 9.97
C SER A 148 -13.72 -7.39 9.24
N LYS A 149 -14.59 -6.53 9.79
CA LYS A 149 -15.92 -6.25 9.24
C LYS A 149 -15.92 -5.84 7.76
N ALA A 150 -14.95 -5.02 7.32
CA ALA A 150 -14.88 -4.59 5.93
C ALA A 150 -14.62 -5.77 4.98
N ILE A 151 -13.60 -6.57 5.30
CA ILE A 151 -13.17 -7.74 4.53
C ILE A 151 -14.24 -8.84 4.54
N VAL A 152 -14.84 -9.11 5.69
CA VAL A 152 -15.91 -10.12 5.85
C VAL A 152 -17.15 -9.72 5.07
N ARG A 153 -17.56 -8.44 5.15
CA ARG A 153 -18.76 -7.96 4.43
C ARG A 153 -18.59 -8.00 2.92
N SER A 154 -17.39 -7.69 2.43
CA SER A 154 -17.10 -7.72 0.98
C SER A 154 -16.79 -9.12 0.45
N ASP A 155 -16.63 -10.12 1.34
CA ASP A 155 -16.23 -11.48 0.98
C ASP A 155 -14.90 -11.51 0.20
N LEU A 156 -13.98 -10.57 0.52
CA LEU A 156 -12.85 -10.20 -0.36
C LEU A 156 -11.89 -11.38 -0.61
N TRP A 157 -11.70 -12.22 0.39
CA TRP A 157 -10.76 -13.35 0.33
C TRP A 157 -11.41 -14.67 -0.07
N ASN A 158 -12.69 -14.67 -0.44
CA ASN A 158 -13.38 -15.90 -0.82
C ASN A 158 -13.08 -16.25 -2.28
N PRO A 159 -12.32 -17.35 -2.54
CA PRO A 159 -11.97 -17.72 -3.91
C PRO A 159 -13.20 -18.06 -4.77
N ALA A 160 -14.32 -18.45 -4.17
CA ALA A 160 -15.58 -18.70 -4.90
C ALA A 160 -16.25 -17.42 -5.43
N ARG A 161 -15.78 -16.23 -5.01
CA ARG A 161 -16.26 -14.92 -5.48
C ARG A 161 -15.32 -14.27 -6.51
N HIS A 162 -14.18 -14.87 -6.81
CA HIS A 162 -13.24 -14.32 -7.78
C HIS A 162 -13.89 -14.30 -9.18
N LEU A 163 -13.76 -13.16 -9.86
CA LEU A 163 -14.26 -13.01 -11.22
C LEU A 163 -13.27 -13.59 -12.23
N GLU A 164 -13.80 -14.17 -13.31
CA GLU A 164 -13.02 -14.52 -14.48
C GLU A 164 -12.37 -13.28 -15.10
N ARG A 165 -11.16 -13.42 -15.66
CA ARG A 165 -10.43 -12.28 -16.23
C ARG A 165 -11.22 -11.55 -17.31
N SER A 166 -12.04 -12.27 -18.07
CA SER A 166 -12.89 -11.74 -19.14
C SER A 166 -14.05 -10.85 -18.66
N ALA A 167 -14.38 -10.87 -17.36
CA ALA A 167 -15.48 -10.07 -16.81
C ALA A 167 -15.17 -8.56 -16.74
N LEU A 168 -13.89 -8.17 -16.88
CA LEU A 168 -13.43 -6.78 -16.87
C LEU A 168 -12.60 -6.46 -18.11
N PRO A 169 -12.54 -5.18 -18.54
CA PRO A 169 -11.65 -4.78 -19.63
C PRO A 169 -10.19 -5.20 -19.38
N SER A 170 -9.50 -5.57 -20.45
CA SER A 170 -8.05 -5.76 -20.42
C SER A 170 -7.33 -4.42 -20.25
N ALA A 171 -6.08 -4.45 -19.79
CA ALA A 171 -5.28 -3.23 -19.70
C ALA A 171 -5.02 -2.65 -21.10
N GLY A 172 -4.78 -3.50 -22.11
CA GLY A 172 -4.71 -3.09 -23.51
C GLY A 172 -6.00 -2.44 -24.00
N ALA A 173 -7.17 -3.00 -23.67
CA ALA A 173 -8.45 -2.41 -24.06
C ALA A 173 -8.70 -1.05 -23.38
N ILE A 174 -8.28 -0.89 -22.13
CA ILE A 174 -8.31 0.41 -21.43
C ILE A 174 -7.39 1.41 -22.15
N HIS A 175 -6.15 1.03 -22.44
CA HIS A 175 -5.20 1.86 -23.18
C HIS A 175 -5.74 2.25 -24.56
N LYS A 176 -6.35 1.32 -25.30
CA LYS A 176 -6.95 1.62 -26.61
C LYS A 176 -8.03 2.69 -26.51
N ARG A 177 -8.92 2.63 -25.52
CA ARG A 177 -9.93 3.68 -25.33
C ARG A 177 -9.33 5.02 -24.92
N LEU A 178 -8.35 5.01 -24.01
CA LEU A 178 -7.69 6.24 -23.55
C LEU A 178 -6.85 6.93 -24.64
N ASN A 179 -6.32 6.15 -25.60
CA ASN A 179 -5.46 6.65 -26.68
C ASN A 179 -6.19 6.72 -28.02
N GLY A 180 -7.47 7.12 -28.02
CA GLY A 180 -8.24 7.41 -29.24
C GLY A 180 -8.39 6.22 -30.20
N GLY A 181 -8.33 4.98 -29.69
CA GLY A 181 -8.47 3.76 -30.47
C GLY A 181 -7.20 3.24 -31.15
N GLN A 182 -6.09 3.98 -31.09
CA GLN A 182 -4.88 3.70 -31.88
C GLN A 182 -3.89 2.72 -31.21
N PHE A 183 -4.09 2.42 -29.92
CA PHE A 183 -3.21 1.54 -29.18
C PHE A 183 -3.40 0.06 -29.58
N ASP A 184 -2.30 -0.64 -29.82
CA ASP A 184 -2.31 -2.08 -30.08
C ASP A 184 -2.57 -2.87 -28.77
N ALA A 185 -3.86 -2.96 -28.43
CA ALA A 185 -4.33 -3.68 -27.24
C ALA A 185 -3.98 -5.17 -27.28
N GLU A 186 -4.11 -5.80 -28.44
CA GLU A 186 -3.96 -7.25 -28.59
C GLU A 186 -2.52 -7.69 -28.33
N THR A 187 -1.55 -7.00 -28.93
CA THR A 187 -0.14 -7.25 -28.66
C THR A 187 0.22 -6.93 -27.22
N TYR A 188 -0.25 -5.79 -26.70
CA TYR A 188 0.03 -5.39 -25.32
C TYR A 188 -0.41 -6.43 -24.29
N ASP A 189 -1.63 -6.98 -24.45
CA ASP A 189 -2.20 -7.97 -23.53
C ASP A 189 -1.56 -9.36 -23.72
N ARG A 190 -1.28 -9.77 -24.97
CA ARG A 190 -0.60 -11.03 -25.28
C ARG A 190 0.78 -11.11 -24.63
N GLU A 191 1.51 -10.00 -24.63
CA GLU A 191 2.87 -9.91 -24.07
C GLU A 191 2.90 -9.58 -22.56
N ALA A 192 1.76 -9.18 -21.97
CA ALA A 192 1.72 -8.70 -20.59
C ALA A 192 2.25 -9.72 -19.56
N PRO A 193 1.90 -11.03 -19.60
CA PRO A 193 2.40 -11.98 -18.60
C PRO A 193 3.93 -12.08 -18.59
N ALA A 194 4.55 -12.19 -19.77
CA ALA A 194 6.00 -12.29 -19.91
C ALA A 194 6.68 -10.97 -19.50
N ARG A 195 6.13 -9.83 -19.92
CA ARG A 195 6.65 -8.51 -19.54
C ARG A 195 6.61 -8.27 -18.03
N VAL A 196 5.49 -8.61 -17.38
CA VAL A 196 5.35 -8.48 -15.92
C VAL A 196 6.42 -9.33 -15.23
N GLN A 197 6.51 -10.62 -15.55
CA GLN A 197 7.51 -11.50 -14.93
C GLN A 197 8.95 -11.00 -15.13
N ALA A 198 9.29 -10.53 -16.34
CA ALA A 198 10.61 -10.01 -16.65
C ALA A 198 10.94 -8.68 -15.95
N SER A 199 9.93 -7.92 -15.49
CA SER A 199 10.08 -6.59 -14.91
C SER A 199 9.70 -6.48 -13.43
N LEU A 200 9.50 -7.59 -12.72
CA LEU A 200 9.20 -7.56 -11.28
C LEU A 200 10.37 -7.01 -10.45
N TYR A 201 11.63 -7.30 -10.83
CA TYR A 201 12.85 -6.97 -10.06
C TYR A 201 14.07 -6.53 -10.90
#